data_AF-A0A819KVL6-F1
#
_entry.id   AF-A0A819KVL6-F1
#
_cell.length_a   1.000
_cell.length_b   1.000
_cell.length_c   1.000
_cell.angle_alpha   90.00
_cell.angle_beta   90.00
_cell.angle_gamma   90.00
#
_symmetry.space_group_name_H-M   'P 1'
#
loop_
_entity.id
_entity.type
_entity.pdbx_description
1 polymer ?
#
loop_
_entity_poly.entity_id
_entity_poly.type
_entity_poly.pdbx_seq_one_letter_code
_entity_poly.pdbx_strand_id
1 'polypeptide(L)'
;MPSDGAALVGHIHKLLPEILHIFQFRENVEKALISSYKMMQEYDWEGSVYLNTNFPKLGKWLFGYKYEKSTSDKNRHCYALPEVTYENLVSKPEGTLSAVFDVCGISKLLIPEAVTALNRDSQAGTMLSRDKMAQVKNLELTALDRKKLNELVKKMELPESLFHF
;
A
#
# COMPACT_ATOMS: atom_id res chain seq x y z
N MET A 1 -0.48 13.81 6.07
CA MET A 1 -1.55 13.23 6.91
C MET A 1 -1.73 11.78 6.47
N PRO A 2 -2.31 10.87 7.27
CA PRO A 2 -2.81 9.59 6.75
C PRO A 2 -3.68 9.90 5.51
N SER A 3 -3.66 9.03 4.50
CA SER A 3 -4.51 9.29 3.34
C SER A 3 -5.97 9.21 3.79
N ASP A 4 -6.75 10.27 3.57
CA ASP A 4 -8.16 10.34 4.00
C ASP A 4 -9.04 9.30 3.28
N GLY A 5 -8.49 8.55 2.32
CA GLY A 5 -9.21 7.59 1.49
C GLY A 5 -10.03 6.58 2.29
N ALA A 6 -9.44 5.93 3.30
CA ALA A 6 -10.17 4.95 4.11
C ALA A 6 -11.33 5.58 4.91
N ALA A 7 -11.17 6.83 5.35
CA ALA A 7 -12.22 7.58 6.07
C ALA A 7 -13.34 8.05 5.11
N LEU A 8 -13.01 8.30 3.84
CA LEU A 8 -13.96 8.65 2.81
C LEU A 8 -14.82 7.48 2.36
N VAL A 9 -14.32 6.23 2.41
CA VAL A 9 -15.09 5.05 1.98
C VAL A 9 -16.46 4.97 2.64
N GLY A 10 -16.52 5.09 3.98
CA GLY A 10 -17.79 5.05 4.69
C GLY A 10 -18.75 6.20 4.34
N HIS A 11 -18.23 7.35 3.91
CA HIS A 11 -19.04 8.47 3.45
C HIS A 11 -19.54 8.25 2.02
N ILE A 12 -18.66 7.80 1.11
CA ILE A 12 -19.01 7.51 -0.28
C ILE A 12 -20.05 6.38 -0.33
N HIS A 13 -19.84 5.30 0.42
CA HIS A 13 -20.77 4.17 0.43
C HIS A 13 -22.17 4.53 0.95
N LYS A 14 -22.28 5.50 1.89
CA LYS A 14 -23.58 6.01 2.34
C LYS A 14 -24.30 6.80 1.25
N LEU A 15 -23.56 7.53 0.42
CA LEU A 15 -24.12 8.37 -0.65
C LEU A 15 -24.40 7.56 -1.92
N LEU A 16 -23.57 6.56 -2.21
CA LEU A 16 -23.55 5.77 -3.44
C LEU A 16 -23.30 4.29 -3.07
N PRO A 17 -24.29 3.59 -2.49
CA PRO A 17 -24.12 2.22 -2.01
C PRO A 17 -23.86 1.19 -3.13
N GLU A 18 -24.14 1.54 -4.38
CA GLU A 18 -23.85 0.74 -5.56
C GLU A 18 -22.37 0.73 -5.95
N ILE A 19 -21.56 1.65 -5.42
CA ILE A 19 -20.12 1.69 -5.69
C ILE A 19 -19.42 0.55 -4.94
N LEU A 20 -18.73 -0.29 -5.71
CA LEU A 20 -17.84 -1.32 -5.18
C LEU A 20 -16.51 -0.69 -4.76
N HIS A 21 -16.18 -0.82 -3.47
CA HIS A 21 -14.89 -0.40 -2.95
C HIS A 21 -13.94 -1.60 -2.87
N ILE A 22 -12.83 -1.56 -3.61
CA ILE A 22 -11.77 -2.57 -3.51
C ILE A 22 -10.66 -2.02 -2.63
N PHE A 23 -10.35 -2.72 -1.54
CA PHE A 23 -9.22 -2.37 -0.69
C PHE A 23 -7.95 -3.02 -1.22
N GLN A 24 -7.01 -2.20 -1.68
CA GLN A 24 -5.66 -2.64 -2.04
C GLN A 24 -4.68 -2.29 -0.92
N PHE A 25 -3.85 -3.24 -0.52
CA PHE A 25 -2.79 -3.00 0.45
C PHE A 25 -1.49 -3.68 0.04
N ARG A 26 -0.39 -3.30 0.70
CA ARG A 26 0.95 -3.87 0.50
C ARG A 26 1.41 -4.50 1.81
N GLU A 27 1.75 -5.78 1.78
CA GLU A 27 2.19 -6.50 2.97
C GLU A 27 3.64 -6.17 3.31
N ASN A 28 4.49 -5.97 2.30
CA ASN A 28 5.88 -5.62 2.54
C ASN A 28 6.03 -4.14 2.94
N VAL A 29 6.08 -3.91 4.26
CA VAL A 29 6.19 -2.57 4.85
C VAL A 29 7.48 -1.86 4.42
N GLU A 30 8.60 -2.56 4.30
CA GLU A 30 9.87 -1.94 3.88
C GLU A 30 9.78 -1.36 2.47
N LYS A 31 9.21 -2.12 1.52
CA LYS A 31 8.99 -1.67 0.14
C LYS A 31 7.99 -0.51 0.07
N ALA A 32 6.96 -0.51 0.92
CA ALA A 32 6.04 0.62 1.02
C ALA A 32 6.77 1.89 1.53
N LEU A 33 7.59 1.77 2.57
CA LEU A 33 8.38 2.87 3.13
C LEU A 33 9.39 3.44 2.12
N ILE A 34 10.12 2.59 1.40
CA ILE A 34 11.06 3.01 0.35
C ILE A 34 10.32 3.82 -0.72
N SER A 35 9.17 3.32 -1.18
CA SER A 35 8.36 3.98 -2.21
C SER A 35 7.84 5.34 -1.73
N SER A 36 7.27 5.42 -0.52
CA SER A 36 6.81 6.69 0.05
C SER A 36 7.96 7.70 0.23
N TYR A 37 9.14 7.24 0.64
CA TYR A 37 10.31 8.11 0.76
C TYR A 37 10.71 8.72 -0.58
N LYS A 38 10.72 7.91 -1.64
CA LYS A 38 11.06 8.37 -2.99
C LYS A 38 10.04 9.35 -3.56
N MET A 39 8.75 9.13 -3.34
CA MET A 39 7.72 10.12 -3.69
C MET A 39 8.00 11.47 -3.03
N MET A 40 8.27 11.48 -1.73
CA MET A 40 8.52 12.73 -1.01
C MET A 40 9.76 13.47 -1.51
N GLN A 41 10.79 12.74 -1.99
CA GLN A 41 11.96 13.35 -2.62
C GLN A 41 11.63 14.00 -3.98
N GLU A 42 10.76 13.38 -4.79
CA GLU A 42 10.39 13.86 -6.13
C GLU A 42 9.57 15.16 -6.09
N TYR A 43 8.68 15.29 -5.11
CA TYR A 43 7.75 16.42 -5.03
C TYR A 43 8.28 17.63 -4.24
N ASP A 44 9.55 17.63 -3.82
CA ASP A 44 10.15 18.63 -2.92
C ASP A 44 9.20 19.11 -1.81
N TRP A 45 8.43 18.16 -1.29
CA TRP A 45 7.39 18.45 -0.32
C TRP A 45 8.08 19.02 0.92
N GLU A 46 7.82 20.28 1.33
CA GLU A 46 8.53 21.00 2.43
C GLU A 46 8.67 20.22 3.76
N GLY A 47 7.87 19.17 3.95
CA GLY A 47 8.15 18.13 4.94
C GLY A 47 9.49 17.41 4.75
N SER A 48 10.23 17.60 3.65
CA SER A 48 11.53 17.02 3.30
C SER A 48 12.64 17.47 4.25
N VAL A 49 12.52 18.67 4.82
CA VAL A 49 13.40 19.19 5.88
C VAL A 49 13.17 18.48 7.22
N TYR A 50 11.95 17.96 7.45
CA TYR A 50 11.62 17.11 8.63
C TYR A 50 12.08 15.64 8.47
N LEU A 51 12.72 15.28 7.34
CA LEU A 51 13.08 13.90 6.98
C LEU A 51 14.56 13.56 7.22
N ASN A 52 15.31 14.28 8.06
CA ASN A 52 16.75 13.98 8.22
C ASN A 52 17.09 12.94 9.32
N THR A 53 16.09 12.34 9.97
CA THR A 53 16.31 11.16 10.84
C THR A 53 15.35 10.03 10.45
N ASN A 54 15.86 8.80 10.32
CA ASN A 54 15.11 7.66 9.77
C ASN A 54 13.95 7.18 10.66
N PHE A 55 13.93 7.58 11.94
CA PHE A 55 13.05 6.99 12.94
C PHE A 55 11.66 7.63 13.10
N PRO A 56 11.52 8.98 13.15
CA PRO A 56 10.22 9.64 13.22
C PRO A 56 9.32 9.35 11.99
N LYS A 57 9.94 9.02 10.85
CA LYS A 57 9.25 8.69 9.59
C LYS A 57 8.47 7.38 9.66
N LEU A 58 9.10 6.35 10.24
CA LEU A 58 8.49 5.03 10.40
C LEU A 58 7.30 5.08 11.35
N GLY A 59 7.41 5.85 12.45
CA GLY A 59 6.30 6.13 13.35
C GLY A 59 5.07 6.70 12.64
N LYS A 60 5.27 7.68 11.76
CA LYS A 60 4.16 8.33 11.02
C LYS A 60 3.53 7.41 9.99
N TRP A 61 4.33 6.63 9.26
CA TRP A 61 3.78 5.64 8.31
C TRP A 61 3.06 4.52 9.06
N LEU A 62 3.64 3.96 10.12
CA LEU A 62 3.01 2.90 10.91
C LEU A 62 1.73 3.39 11.59
N PHE A 63 1.67 4.67 11.98
CA PHE A 63 0.45 5.30 12.44
C PHE A 63 -0.57 5.43 11.32
N GLY A 64 -0.16 5.87 10.12
CA GLY A 64 -1.00 5.90 8.93
C GLY A 64 -1.55 4.51 8.60
N TYR A 65 -0.70 3.48 8.57
CA TYR A 65 -1.07 2.09 8.33
C TYR A 65 -2.04 1.56 9.39
N LYS A 66 -1.74 1.74 10.69
CA LYS A 66 -2.64 1.32 11.78
C LYS A 66 -3.98 2.04 11.69
N TYR A 67 -3.97 3.33 11.38
CA TYR A 67 -5.17 4.12 11.20
C TYR A 67 -5.99 3.67 9.99
N GLU A 68 -5.35 3.49 8.83
CA GLU A 68 -6.00 3.03 7.60
C GLU A 68 -6.54 1.62 7.75
N LYS A 69 -5.80 0.69 8.36
CA LYS A 69 -6.27 -0.66 8.65
C LYS A 69 -7.42 -0.65 9.64
N SER A 70 -7.32 0.09 10.75
CA SER A 70 -8.42 0.23 11.72
C SER A 70 -9.67 0.85 11.09
N THR A 71 -9.50 1.84 10.22
CA THR A 71 -10.62 2.49 9.52
C THR A 71 -11.23 1.57 8.47
N SER A 72 -10.38 0.83 7.74
CA SER A 72 -10.80 -0.20 6.80
C SER A 72 -11.58 -1.31 7.51
N ASP A 73 -11.11 -1.78 8.67
CA ASP A 73 -11.79 -2.80 9.47
C ASP A 73 -13.17 -2.31 9.97
N LYS A 74 -13.28 -1.04 10.40
CA LYS A 74 -14.58 -0.43 10.75
C LYS A 74 -15.52 -0.35 9.55
N ASN A 75 -14.98 -0.01 8.39
CA ASN A 75 -15.72 0.11 7.12
C ASN A 75 -15.74 -1.21 6.34
N ARG A 76 -15.40 -2.35 6.95
CA ARG A 76 -15.23 -3.63 6.24
C ARG A 76 -16.47 -4.05 5.45
N HIS A 77 -17.64 -3.72 5.97
CA HIS A 77 -18.94 -3.95 5.34
C HIS A 77 -19.16 -3.15 4.05
N CYS A 78 -18.40 -2.08 3.83
CA CYS A 78 -18.45 -1.27 2.60
C CYS A 78 -17.52 -1.80 1.50
N TYR A 79 -16.57 -2.68 1.83
CA TYR A 79 -15.61 -3.20 0.85
C TYR A 79 -16.12 -4.47 0.19
N ALA A 80 -15.86 -4.54 -1.10
CA ALA A 80 -16.04 -5.74 -1.88
C ALA A 80 -14.89 -6.71 -1.56
N LEU A 81 -15.23 -7.98 -1.29
CA LEU A 81 -14.24 -9.03 -1.07
C LEU A 81 -13.96 -9.74 -2.40
N PRO A 82 -12.69 -10.03 -2.75
CA PRO A 82 -11.56 -10.13 -1.82
C PRO A 82 -10.77 -8.82 -1.63
N GLU A 83 -10.08 -8.72 -0.49
CA GLU A 83 -9.01 -7.74 -0.30
C GLU A 83 -7.83 -8.08 -1.23
N VAL A 84 -7.25 -7.07 -1.88
CA VAL A 84 -6.19 -7.26 -2.88
C VAL A 84 -4.85 -6.85 -2.30
N THR A 85 -3.94 -7.81 -2.11
CA THR A 85 -2.54 -7.49 -1.82
C THR A 85 -1.79 -7.17 -3.11
N TYR A 86 -0.88 -6.19 -3.08
CA TYR A 86 0.06 -5.95 -4.17
C TYR A 86 0.89 -7.19 -4.50
N GLU A 87 1.31 -7.95 -3.48
CA GLU A 87 2.14 -9.15 -3.62
C GLU A 87 1.43 -10.26 -4.42
N ASN A 88 0.15 -10.54 -4.14
CA ASN A 88 -0.64 -11.47 -4.97
C ASN A 88 -0.90 -10.91 -6.37
N LEU A 89 -1.16 -9.60 -6.51
CA LEU A 89 -1.37 -8.99 -7.82
C LEU A 89 -0.14 -9.14 -8.73
N VAL A 90 1.07 -9.10 -8.17
CA VAL A 90 2.32 -9.30 -8.92
C VAL A 90 2.66 -10.77 -9.12
N SER A 91 2.53 -11.62 -8.08
CA SER A 91 2.97 -13.02 -8.15
C SER A 91 1.94 -13.97 -8.77
N LYS A 92 0.65 -13.64 -8.66
CA LYS A 92 -0.50 -14.44 -9.12
C LYS A 92 -1.55 -13.52 -9.76
N PRO A 93 -1.20 -12.78 -10.83
CA PRO A 93 -2.06 -11.74 -11.40
C PRO A 93 -3.41 -12.29 -11.89
N GLU A 94 -3.41 -13.43 -12.61
CA GLU A 94 -4.64 -14.03 -13.14
C GLU A 94 -5.63 -14.41 -12.04
N GLY A 95 -5.17 -15.09 -10.99
CA GLY A 95 -6.02 -15.49 -9.87
C GLY A 95 -6.58 -14.29 -9.11
N THR A 96 -5.74 -13.27 -8.89
CA THR A 96 -6.14 -12.03 -8.21
C THR A 96 -7.17 -11.25 -9.03
N LEU A 97 -6.92 -11.06 -10.33
CA LEU A 97 -7.83 -10.35 -11.24
C LEU A 97 -9.14 -11.11 -11.46
N SER A 98 -9.09 -12.44 -11.53
CA SER A 98 -10.28 -13.29 -11.63
C SER A 98 -11.24 -13.04 -10.47
N ALA A 99 -10.71 -12.99 -9.24
CA ALA A 99 -11.52 -12.76 -8.05
C ALA A 99 -12.07 -11.33 -8.00
N VAL A 100 -11.31 -10.33 -8.46
CA VAL A 100 -11.81 -8.95 -8.62
C VAL A 100 -12.92 -8.88 -9.68
N PHE A 101 -12.75 -9.57 -10.82
CA PHE A 101 -13.71 -9.55 -11.92
C PHE A 101 -15.03 -10.19 -11.54
N ASP A 102 -15.00 -11.31 -10.80
CA ASP A 102 -16.20 -11.94 -10.24
C ASP A 102 -17.06 -10.96 -9.44
N VAL A 103 -16.39 -10.16 -8.61
CA VAL A 103 -17.02 -9.23 -7.68
C VAL A 103 -17.56 -7.99 -8.40
N CYS A 104 -16.83 -7.54 -9.41
CA CYS A 104 -17.24 -6.42 -10.26
C CYS A 104 -18.24 -6.81 -11.35
N GLY A 105 -18.60 -8.09 -11.49
CA GLY A 105 -19.43 -8.57 -12.60
C GLY A 105 -18.78 -8.41 -13.97
N ILE A 106 -17.45 -8.40 -14.03
CA ILE A 106 -16.67 -8.24 -15.27
C ILE A 106 -16.38 -9.63 -15.86
N SER A 107 -16.45 -9.74 -17.20
CA SER A 107 -16.17 -11.00 -17.89
C SER A 107 -14.72 -11.45 -17.69
N LYS A 108 -14.54 -12.70 -17.24
CA LYS A 108 -13.23 -13.35 -17.11
C LYS A 108 -12.48 -13.52 -18.44
N LEU A 109 -13.17 -13.41 -19.58
CA LEU A 109 -12.54 -13.42 -20.90
C LEU A 109 -11.57 -12.25 -21.09
N LEU A 110 -11.71 -11.17 -20.31
CA LEU A 110 -10.85 -10.00 -20.33
C LEU A 110 -9.60 -10.14 -19.44
N ILE A 111 -9.46 -11.24 -18.67
CA ILE A 111 -8.29 -11.45 -17.79
C ILE A 111 -6.97 -11.41 -18.57
N PRO A 112 -6.79 -12.07 -19.73
CA PRO A 112 -5.52 -12.01 -20.46
C PRO A 112 -5.10 -10.60 -20.86
N GLU A 113 -6.08 -9.78 -21.27
CA GLU A 113 -5.85 -8.37 -21.58
C GLU A 113 -5.47 -7.56 -20.33
N ALA A 114 -6.20 -7.77 -19.23
CA ALA A 114 -5.91 -7.10 -17.96
C ALA A 114 -4.53 -7.46 -17.40
N VAL A 115 -4.11 -8.73 -17.50
CA VAL A 115 -2.76 -9.17 -17.13
C VAL A 115 -1.71 -8.50 -18.02
N THR A 116 -1.99 -8.40 -19.32
CA THR A 116 -1.10 -7.67 -20.25
C THR A 116 -0.98 -6.19 -19.85
N ALA A 117 -2.08 -5.56 -19.43
CA ALA A 117 -2.08 -4.18 -18.97
C ALA A 117 -1.22 -4.00 -17.70
N LEU A 118 -1.11 -5.01 -16.82
CA LEU A 118 -0.19 -4.97 -15.69
C LEU A 118 1.28 -4.88 -16.12
N ASN A 119 1.65 -5.30 -17.33
CA ASN A 119 3.03 -5.14 -17.81
C ASN A 119 3.37 -3.69 -18.15
N ARG A 120 2.37 -2.83 -18.39
CA ARG A 120 2.61 -1.40 -18.58
C ARG A 120 3.01 -0.76 -17.25
N ASP A 121 4.11 -0.03 -17.25
CA ASP A 121 4.48 0.81 -16.13
C ASP A 121 3.64 2.10 -16.15
N SER A 122 2.59 2.15 -15.32
CA SER A 122 1.74 3.34 -15.18
C SER A 122 2.48 4.53 -14.57
N GLN A 123 3.68 4.33 -14.03
CA GLN A 123 4.54 5.35 -13.44
C GLN A 123 5.80 5.61 -14.27
N ALA A 124 5.83 5.15 -15.53
CA ALA A 124 6.90 5.44 -16.48
C ALA A 124 7.21 6.95 -16.54
N GLY A 125 8.49 7.31 -16.47
CA GLY A 125 8.98 8.69 -16.44
C GLY A 125 9.10 9.30 -15.04
N THR A 126 8.34 8.85 -14.04
CA THR A 126 8.41 9.33 -12.65
C THR A 126 9.56 8.68 -11.87
N MET A 127 9.87 9.11 -10.64
CA MET A 127 10.84 8.40 -9.77
C MET A 127 10.36 7.04 -9.27
N LEU A 128 9.07 6.75 -9.41
CA LEU A 128 8.45 5.50 -8.99
C LEU A 128 8.33 4.47 -10.13
N SER A 129 8.85 4.78 -11.32
CA SER A 129 8.89 3.81 -12.42
C SER A 129 9.60 2.53 -11.97
N ARG A 130 9.20 1.38 -12.53
CA ARG A 130 9.78 0.07 -12.19
C ARG A 130 11.29 0.07 -12.38
N ASP A 131 11.77 0.67 -13.46
CA ASP A 131 13.20 0.74 -13.77
C ASP A 131 13.98 1.52 -12.71
N LYS A 132 13.45 2.66 -12.27
CA LYS A 132 14.10 3.46 -11.22
C LYS A 132 14.00 2.77 -9.87
N MET A 133 12.85 2.19 -9.55
CA MET A 133 12.64 1.43 -8.30
C MET A 133 13.50 0.16 -8.23
N ALA A 134 13.82 -0.48 -9.36
CA ALA A 134 14.74 -1.62 -9.42
C ALA A 134 16.19 -1.22 -9.08
N GLN A 135 16.57 0.04 -9.33
CA GLN A 135 17.88 0.59 -8.99
C GLN A 135 17.95 1.12 -7.55
N VAL A 136 16.81 1.24 -6.87
CA VAL A 136 16.79 1.67 -5.48
C VAL A 136 17.38 0.57 -4.60
N LYS A 137 18.55 0.85 -4.02
CA LYS A 137 19.11 0.01 -2.96
C LYS A 137 18.07 -0.09 -1.84
N ASN A 138 17.89 -1.30 -1.32
CA ASN A 138 17.06 -1.50 -0.13
C ASN A 138 17.55 -0.59 0.99
N LEU A 139 16.64 -0.20 1.87
CA LEU A 139 16.97 0.63 3.02
C LEU A 139 17.79 -0.25 3.97
N GLU A 140 19.11 -0.08 3.99
CA GLU A 140 19.97 -0.82 4.92
C GLU A 140 19.68 -0.34 6.35
N LEU A 141 18.74 -1.02 7.02
CA LEU A 141 18.41 -0.76 8.41
C LEU A 141 19.54 -1.28 9.29
N THR A 142 20.13 -0.38 10.08
CA THR A 142 21.10 -0.77 11.11
C THR A 142 20.44 -1.66 12.17
N ALA A 143 21.23 -2.39 12.95
CA ALA A 143 20.70 -3.19 14.07
C ALA A 143 19.90 -2.33 15.07
N LEU A 144 20.31 -1.06 15.27
CA LEU A 144 19.60 -0.12 16.12
C LEU A 144 18.24 0.29 15.51
N ASP A 145 18.19 0.54 14.21
CA ASP A 145 16.94 0.87 13.52
C ASP A 145 15.95 -0.30 13.57
N ARG A 146 16.44 -1.53 13.36
CA ARG A 146 15.63 -2.75 13.47
C ARG A 146 15.06 -2.93 14.87
N LYS A 147 15.89 -2.79 15.91
CA LYS A 147 15.44 -2.89 17.31
C LYS A 147 14.32 -1.90 17.62
N LYS A 148 14.52 -0.63 17.29
CA LYS A 148 13.52 0.41 17.53
C LYS A 148 12.25 0.18 16.68
N LEU A 149 12.36 -0.38 15.48
CA LEU A 149 11.23 -0.69 14.62
C LEU A 149 10.38 -1.81 15.24
N ASN A 150 11.03 -2.86 15.74
CA ASN A 150 10.34 -3.93 16.47
C ASN A 150 9.65 -3.42 17.73
N GLU A 151 10.29 -2.54 18.50
CA GLU A 151 9.68 -1.90 19.67
C GLU A 151 8.43 -1.10 19.29
N LEU A 152 8.48 -0.36 18.18
CA LEU A 152 7.36 0.42 17.67
C LEU A 152 6.21 -0.48 17.19
N VAL A 153 6.52 -1.54 16.44
CA VAL A 153 5.55 -2.54 15.97
C VAL A 153 4.81 -3.18 17.14
N LYS A 154 5.57 -3.58 18.18
CA LYS A 154 5.01 -4.12 19.41
C LYS A 154 4.13 -3.11 20.14
N LYS A 155 4.59 -1.86 20.29
CA LYS A 155 3.81 -0.77 20.91
C LYS A 155 2.52 -0.47 20.15
N MET A 156 2.52 -0.68 18.83
CA MET A 156 1.38 -0.45 17.95
C MET A 156 0.52 -1.69 17.74
N GLU A 157 0.86 -2.83 18.36
CA GLU A 157 0.12 -4.10 18.24
C GLU A 157 -0.04 -4.55 16.78
N LEU A 158 0.98 -4.27 15.96
CA LEU A 158 1.00 -4.67 14.56
C LEU A 158 1.55 -6.11 14.43
N PRO A 159 1.03 -6.92 13.49
CA PRO A 159 1.55 -8.27 13.25
C PRO A 159 3.02 -8.22 12.85
N GLU A 160 3.86 -9.02 13.52
CA GLU A 160 5.30 -9.13 13.19
C GLU A 160 5.50 -9.65 11.75
N SER A 161 4.56 -10.44 11.23
CA SER A 161 4.57 -10.95 9.86
C SER A 161 4.54 -9.86 8.79
N LEU A 162 4.10 -8.64 9.10
CA LEU A 162 4.18 -7.50 8.18
C LEU A 162 5.64 -7.05 7.92
N PHE A 163 6.57 -7.52 8.76
CA PHE A 163 7.97 -7.17 8.71
C PHE A 163 8.80 -8.43 8.47
N HIS A 164 8.87 -8.85 7.20
CA HIS A 164 9.79 -9.88 6.76
C HIS A 164 11.22 -9.29 6.71
N PHE A 165 11.95 -9.44 7.81
CA PHE A 165 13.32 -8.93 7.97
C PHE A 165 14.41 -9.88 7.51
#